data_AF-A0A939GG06-F1
#
_entry.id   AF-A0A939GG06-F1
#
_cell.length_a   1.000
_cell.length_b   1.000
_cell.length_c   1.000
_cell.angle_alpha   90.00
_cell.angle_beta   90.00
_cell.angle_gamma   90.00
#
_symmetry.space_group_name_H-M   'P 1'
#
loop_
_entity.id
_entity.type
_entity.pdbx_description
1 polymer ?
#
loop_
_entity_poly.entity_id
_entity_poly.type
_entity_poly.pdbx_seq_one_letter_code
_entity_poly.pdbx_strand_id
1 'polypeptide(L)'
;MNFNDLELIAPILKALAEEGYTTPTPIQEQAIPYVNAGRDLLGCAQTGTGKTAAFSIPTIQRLYEMKQSGNWSNKIKALILTPTRELAIQIDESLGAYGRHVGLRHAVIFGGVGQKPQTDALRNGIDILTATPGRLLDLMQQGFVNLKGIEFFVLDEADRMLDMGFIHDVRKVIAQLPTKRQSLFFSATMPPEIVKLADTILTDPVKVEVTPASSTADTVTQSVYMVERDDKRSLLLHLLQDPKIESALVFSRTKHGADKVAEFLNKHGVKTEAIHGNKAQNARQRALSNFKDHTTRVLVATDIAARGIDIDSLTHVINFELPNIPESYVHRIGRTGRAGASGIAISFCETDERAWLVDIQKLIGRKVPVATDNPYQSDNNEPIERAKAPKMVQKQGRGPREGREGGSREPRRDNQPRQESRPAQPRAEQPRSQEPRTEQSRPQSPRPSGGNGRPNGGRPDNRGGQPRNNDRRSSGGSSENAAEDARWKPWTASLSTSPDRFDKPRDSSSGGGNNNGGGKKRRW
;
A
#
# COMPACT_ATOMS: atom_id res chain seq x y z
N MET A 1 7.52 29.67 7.61
CA MET A 1 6.14 29.97 7.21
C MET A 1 5.22 29.25 8.19
N ASN A 2 4.06 29.81 8.53
CA ASN A 2 3.07 29.16 9.40
C ASN A 2 1.89 28.66 8.56
N PHE A 3 1.07 27.76 9.11
CA PHE A 3 -0.15 27.29 8.43
C PHE A 3 -1.13 28.43 8.09
N ASN A 4 -1.11 29.52 8.86
CA ASN A 4 -1.92 30.71 8.60
C ASN A 4 -1.53 31.41 7.27
N ASP A 5 -0.32 31.19 6.78
CA ASP A 5 0.17 31.80 5.53
C ASP A 5 -0.25 30.99 4.29
N LEU A 6 -0.91 29.83 4.47
CA LEU A 6 -1.31 28.91 3.38
C LEU A 6 -2.76 29.09 2.92
N GLU A 7 -3.38 30.22 3.28
CA GLU A 7 -4.77 30.56 2.91
C GLU A 7 -5.79 29.46 3.27
N LEU A 8 -5.61 28.88 4.47
CA LEU A 8 -6.49 27.82 4.96
C LEU A 8 -7.73 28.40 5.65
N ILE A 9 -8.88 27.74 5.45
CA ILE A 9 -10.14 28.13 6.10
C ILE A 9 -10.08 27.93 7.61
N ALA A 10 -10.78 28.78 8.36
CA ALA A 10 -10.79 28.77 9.83
C ALA A 10 -11.14 27.40 10.46
N PRO A 11 -12.10 26.59 9.94
CA PRO A 11 -12.37 25.25 10.48
C PRO A 11 -11.17 24.30 10.42
N ILE A 12 -10.36 24.38 9.36
CA ILE A 12 -9.17 23.55 9.19
C ILE A 12 -8.05 24.04 10.11
N LEU A 13 -7.81 25.35 10.18
CA LEU A 13 -6.81 25.92 11.09
C LEU A 13 -7.09 25.53 12.55
N LYS A 14 -8.38 25.52 12.94
CA LYS A 14 -8.80 25.04 14.26
C LYS A 14 -8.46 23.55 14.47
N ALA A 15 -8.76 22.70 13.48
CA ALA A 15 -8.42 21.28 13.55
C ALA A 15 -6.90 21.06 13.66
N LEU A 16 -6.11 21.78 12.86
CA LEU A 16 -4.65 21.70 12.90
C LEU A 16 -4.08 22.10 14.27
N ALA A 17 -4.62 23.14 14.89
CA ALA A 17 -4.23 23.55 16.24
C ALA A 17 -4.58 22.48 17.30
N GLU A 18 -5.75 21.85 17.21
CA GLU A 18 -6.17 20.74 18.09
C GLU A 18 -5.27 19.50 17.95
N GLU A 19 -4.80 19.22 16.74
CA GLU A 19 -3.86 18.12 16.45
C GLU A 19 -2.39 18.51 16.73
N GLY A 20 -2.11 19.75 17.19
CA GLY A 20 -0.78 20.20 17.57
C GLY A 20 0.15 20.58 16.40
N TYR A 21 -0.39 20.79 15.20
CA TYR A 21 0.39 21.23 14.04
C TYR A 21 0.76 22.71 14.17
N THR A 22 2.06 23.00 14.26
CA THR A 22 2.58 24.38 14.41
C THR A 22 3.13 24.93 13.10
N THR A 23 4.00 24.17 12.43
CA THR A 23 4.66 24.58 11.19
C THR A 23 4.43 23.56 10.07
N PRO A 24 4.09 24.01 8.86
CA PRO A 24 3.98 23.12 7.70
C PRO A 24 5.34 22.52 7.33
N THR A 25 5.33 21.27 6.88
CA THR A 25 6.54 20.63 6.32
C THR A 25 6.84 21.17 4.92
N PRO A 26 8.07 21.02 4.38
CA PRO A 26 8.41 21.57 3.06
C PRO A 26 7.49 21.10 1.92
N ILE A 27 6.99 19.86 1.98
CA ILE A 27 6.03 19.35 0.99
C ILE A 27 4.65 19.99 1.16
N GLN A 28 4.24 20.33 2.39
CA GLN A 28 2.98 21.02 2.67
C GLN A 28 3.05 22.48 2.22
N GLU A 29 4.13 23.19 2.56
CA GLU A 29 4.38 24.58 2.15
C GLU A 29 4.33 24.74 0.62
N GLN A 30 4.97 23.81 -0.09
CA GLN A 30 5.05 23.88 -1.55
C GLN A 30 3.77 23.36 -2.22
N ALA A 31 3.14 22.29 -1.72
CA ALA A 31 2.01 21.67 -2.42
C ALA A 31 0.68 22.40 -2.17
N ILE A 32 0.36 22.75 -0.92
CA ILE A 32 -0.97 23.22 -0.52
C ILE A 32 -1.46 24.41 -1.36
N PRO A 33 -0.65 25.46 -1.62
CA PRO A 33 -1.10 26.60 -2.43
C PRO A 33 -1.51 26.21 -3.86
N TYR A 34 -0.74 25.34 -4.52
CA TYR A 34 -1.06 24.90 -5.89
C TYR A 34 -2.28 23.99 -5.92
N VAL A 35 -2.46 23.12 -4.92
CA VAL A 35 -3.64 22.27 -4.84
C VAL A 35 -4.89 23.12 -4.58
N ASN A 36 -4.83 24.11 -3.70
CA ASN A 36 -5.91 25.07 -3.47
C ASN A 36 -6.27 25.85 -4.74
N ALA A 37 -5.28 26.21 -5.56
CA ALA A 37 -5.49 26.84 -6.87
C ALA A 37 -6.09 25.91 -7.94
N GLY A 38 -6.28 24.62 -7.65
CA GLY A 38 -6.92 23.66 -8.56
C GLY A 38 -5.98 23.04 -9.58
N ARG A 39 -4.67 23.18 -9.39
CA ARG A 39 -3.64 22.57 -10.26
C ARG A 39 -3.46 21.10 -9.93
N ASP A 40 -3.20 20.29 -10.96
CA ASP A 40 -2.67 18.95 -10.76
C ASP A 40 -1.27 19.01 -10.14
N LEU A 41 -0.91 18.00 -9.35
CA LEU A 41 0.35 17.97 -8.63
C LEU A 41 1.04 16.61 -8.74
N LEU A 42 2.32 16.64 -9.06
CA LEU A 42 3.25 15.51 -8.91
C LEU A 42 4.15 15.79 -7.70
N GLY A 43 3.85 15.14 -6.57
CA GLY A 43 4.60 15.25 -5.33
C GLY A 43 5.60 14.10 -5.18
N CYS A 44 6.89 14.39 -5.30
CA CYS A 44 7.97 13.45 -5.01
C CYS A 44 8.53 13.74 -3.60
N ALA A 45 8.19 12.88 -2.64
CA ALA A 45 8.71 12.98 -1.28
C ALA A 45 8.68 11.63 -0.56
N GLN A 46 9.63 11.42 0.35
CA GLN A 46 9.72 10.20 1.14
C GLN A 46 8.56 10.07 2.16
N THR A 47 8.31 8.86 2.67
CA THR A 47 7.34 8.66 3.76
C THR A 47 7.75 9.46 5.00
N GLY A 48 6.77 9.94 5.78
CA GLY A 48 7.04 10.73 6.99
C GLY A 48 7.36 12.21 6.74
N THR A 49 7.30 12.67 5.49
CA THR A 49 7.46 14.11 5.15
C THR A 49 6.17 14.92 5.27
N GLY A 50 5.05 14.30 5.65
CA GLY A 50 3.75 14.98 5.79
C GLY A 50 2.91 15.03 4.52
N LYS A 51 3.15 14.14 3.54
CA LYS A 51 2.37 14.01 2.29
C LYS A 51 0.86 13.90 2.51
N THR A 52 0.43 13.14 3.52
CA THR A 52 -0.99 12.97 3.83
C THR A 52 -1.69 14.29 4.08
N ALA A 53 -1.12 15.15 4.92
CA ALA A 53 -1.67 16.48 5.16
C ALA A 53 -1.59 17.36 3.89
N ALA A 54 -0.52 17.24 3.10
CA ALA A 54 -0.31 18.02 1.89
C ALA A 54 -1.38 17.79 0.81
N PHE A 55 -2.02 16.61 0.76
CA PHE A 55 -3.17 16.37 -0.12
C PHE A 55 -4.53 16.43 0.59
N SER A 56 -4.63 15.96 1.83
CA SER A 56 -5.91 15.87 2.54
C SER A 56 -6.46 17.25 2.89
N ILE A 57 -5.63 18.15 3.40
CA ILE A 57 -6.04 19.51 3.80
C ILE A 57 -6.67 20.28 2.63
N PRO A 58 -5.97 20.46 1.49
CA PRO A 58 -6.54 21.23 0.38
C PRO A 58 -7.71 20.50 -0.29
N THR A 59 -7.76 19.17 -0.26
CA THR A 59 -8.94 18.41 -0.73
C THR A 59 -10.17 18.70 0.14
N ILE A 60 -10.02 18.67 1.46
CA ILE A 60 -11.08 18.99 2.42
C ILE A 60 -11.57 20.44 2.21
N GLN A 61 -10.64 21.38 2.09
CA GLN A 61 -10.96 22.80 1.89
C GLN A 61 -11.80 23.02 0.63
N ARG A 62 -11.35 22.49 -0.51
CA ARG A 62 -12.06 22.69 -1.78
C ARG A 62 -13.45 22.05 -1.77
N LEU A 63 -13.59 20.86 -1.17
CA LEU A 63 -14.89 20.23 -0.99
C LEU A 63 -15.81 21.03 -0.08
N TYR A 64 -15.28 21.60 1.00
CA TYR A 64 -16.04 22.49 1.88
C TYR A 64 -16.54 23.73 1.11
N GLU A 65 -15.67 24.41 0.36
CA GLU A 65 -16.04 25.59 -0.43
C GLU A 65 -17.10 25.27 -1.49
N MET A 66 -16.96 24.14 -2.19
CA MET A 66 -17.97 23.65 -3.13
C MET A 66 -19.32 23.43 -2.45
N LYS A 67 -19.34 22.82 -1.27
CA LYS A 67 -20.55 22.62 -0.49
C LYS A 67 -21.21 23.94 -0.11
N GLN A 68 -20.42 24.94 0.30
CA GLN A 68 -20.90 26.28 0.68
C GLN A 68 -21.47 27.06 -0.51
N SER A 69 -20.94 26.86 -1.72
CA SER A 69 -21.47 27.47 -2.95
C SER A 69 -22.83 26.94 -3.41
N GLY A 70 -23.41 25.95 -2.70
CA GLY A 70 -24.71 25.35 -3.03
C GLY A 70 -24.67 24.30 -4.14
N ASN A 71 -23.52 24.08 -4.78
CA ASN A 71 -23.32 23.04 -5.80
C ASN A 71 -22.94 21.69 -5.15
N TRP A 72 -23.87 21.10 -4.39
CA TRP A 72 -23.63 19.85 -3.68
C TRP A 72 -24.61 18.75 -4.09
N SER A 73 -24.07 17.54 -4.33
CA SER A 73 -24.87 16.34 -4.59
C SER A 73 -24.36 15.21 -3.71
N ASN A 74 -25.24 14.26 -3.35
CA ASN A 74 -24.89 13.05 -2.58
C ASN A 74 -24.11 12.02 -3.42
N LYS A 75 -23.01 12.45 -4.02
CA LYS A 75 -22.07 11.61 -4.77
C LYS A 75 -20.69 11.72 -4.14
N ILE A 76 -19.90 10.67 -4.27
CA ILE A 76 -18.48 10.68 -3.91
C ILE A 76 -17.79 11.73 -4.79
N LYS A 77 -17.11 12.69 -4.17
CA LYS A 77 -16.42 13.81 -4.82
C LYS A 77 -14.90 13.65 -4.84
N ALA A 78 -14.34 13.01 -3.82
CA ALA A 78 -12.91 12.72 -3.76
C ALA A 78 -12.65 11.22 -3.62
N LEU A 79 -11.67 10.71 -4.37
CA LEU A 79 -11.15 9.35 -4.25
C LEU A 79 -9.66 9.42 -3.92
N ILE A 80 -9.27 8.78 -2.83
CA ILE A 80 -7.87 8.59 -2.44
C ILE A 80 -7.53 7.11 -2.56
N LEU A 81 -6.65 6.76 -3.49
CA LEU A 81 -6.22 5.39 -3.75
C LEU A 81 -4.83 5.16 -3.15
N THR A 82 -4.69 4.12 -2.34
CA THR A 82 -3.46 3.82 -1.58
C THR A 82 -3.15 2.31 -1.56
N PRO A 83 -1.88 1.87 -1.53
CA PRO A 83 -1.51 0.47 -1.75
C PRO A 83 -1.94 -0.48 -0.61
N THR A 84 -1.98 0.00 0.62
CA THR A 84 -2.11 -0.86 1.81
C THR A 84 -3.33 -0.50 2.63
N ARG A 85 -3.82 -1.49 3.40
CA ARG A 85 -4.99 -1.33 4.27
C ARG A 85 -4.66 -0.41 5.43
N GLU A 86 -3.45 -0.57 5.97
CA GLU A 86 -2.92 0.20 7.08
C GLU A 86 -2.81 1.69 6.71
N LEU A 87 -2.27 2.00 5.53
CA LEU A 87 -2.20 3.38 5.03
C LEU A 87 -3.60 3.95 4.71
N ALA A 88 -4.51 3.14 4.18
CA ALA A 88 -5.89 3.57 3.94
C ALA A 88 -6.59 4.01 5.23
N ILE A 89 -6.40 3.28 6.32
CA ILE A 89 -6.94 3.63 7.64
C ILE A 89 -6.30 4.92 8.16
N GLN A 90 -4.98 5.08 8.06
CA GLN A 90 -4.28 6.29 8.51
C GLN A 90 -4.73 7.54 7.76
N ILE A 91 -4.94 7.42 6.44
CA ILE A 91 -5.48 8.51 5.64
C ILE A 91 -6.90 8.86 6.09
N ASP A 92 -7.75 7.86 6.36
CA ASP A 92 -9.11 8.08 6.85
C ASP A 92 -9.16 8.73 8.25
N GLU A 93 -8.28 8.30 9.15
CA GLU A 93 -8.07 8.94 10.46
C GLU A 93 -7.63 10.40 10.29
N SER A 94 -6.67 10.65 9.39
CA SER A 94 -6.20 12.01 9.06
C SER A 94 -7.32 12.88 8.48
N LEU A 95 -8.17 12.33 7.61
CA LEU A 95 -9.33 13.04 7.07
C LEU A 95 -10.31 13.42 8.19
N GLY A 96 -10.56 12.52 9.14
CA GLY A 96 -11.40 12.78 10.31
C GLY A 96 -10.82 13.85 11.24
N ALA A 97 -9.50 13.84 11.43
CA ALA A 97 -8.78 14.85 12.22
C ALA A 97 -8.86 16.24 11.57
N TYR A 98 -8.35 16.39 10.34
CA TYR A 98 -8.32 17.68 9.65
C TYR A 98 -9.71 18.19 9.26
N GLY A 99 -10.65 17.27 9.02
CA GLY A 99 -12.02 17.57 8.57
C GLY A 99 -13.05 17.73 9.70
N ARG A 100 -12.64 17.63 10.98
CA ARG A 100 -13.54 17.58 12.14
C ARG A 100 -14.59 18.69 12.18
N HIS A 101 -14.23 19.88 11.71
CA HIS A 101 -15.07 21.09 11.77
C HIS A 101 -15.73 21.48 10.43
N VAL A 102 -15.64 20.66 9.37
CA VAL A 102 -16.19 21.02 8.03
C VAL A 102 -17.47 20.27 7.63
N GLY A 103 -17.86 19.24 8.38
CA GLY A 103 -19.09 18.47 8.12
C GLY A 103 -19.08 17.69 6.80
N LEU A 104 -17.91 17.22 6.36
CA LEU A 104 -17.76 16.27 5.25
C LEU A 104 -17.80 14.84 5.78
N ARG A 105 -18.46 13.95 5.04
CA ARG A 105 -18.52 12.52 5.34
C ARG A 105 -17.44 11.80 4.56
N HIS A 106 -16.68 10.94 5.25
CA HIS A 106 -15.66 10.11 4.63
C HIS A 106 -15.84 8.65 5.03
N ALA A 107 -15.30 7.74 4.21
CA ALA A 107 -15.21 6.33 4.57
C ALA A 107 -13.99 5.69 3.90
N VAL A 108 -13.55 4.58 4.50
CA VAL A 108 -12.45 3.77 4.00
C VAL A 108 -12.91 2.37 3.59
N ILE A 109 -12.44 1.88 2.44
CA ILE A 109 -12.72 0.53 1.94
C ILE A 109 -11.44 -0.25 1.61
N PHE A 110 -11.35 -1.47 2.15
CA PHE A 110 -10.23 -2.37 1.89
C PHE A 110 -10.60 -3.84 2.08
N GLY A 111 -9.78 -4.72 1.47
CA GLY A 111 -9.99 -6.17 1.50
C GLY A 111 -9.67 -6.82 2.85
N GLY A 112 -9.99 -8.11 3.01
CA GLY A 112 -9.59 -8.90 4.18
C GLY A 112 -10.40 -8.63 5.47
N VAL A 113 -11.45 -7.82 5.38
CA VAL A 113 -12.47 -7.64 6.42
C VAL A 113 -13.86 -7.77 5.80
N GLY A 114 -14.88 -7.91 6.66
CA GLY A 114 -16.28 -8.02 6.24
C GLY A 114 -16.71 -6.86 5.33
N GLN A 115 -17.43 -7.18 4.27
CA GLN A 115 -17.90 -6.21 3.28
C GLN A 115 -19.04 -5.33 3.80
N LYS A 116 -19.94 -5.90 4.62
CA LYS A 116 -21.20 -5.26 5.02
C LYS A 116 -21.03 -3.85 5.63
N PRO A 117 -20.12 -3.62 6.60
CA PRO A 117 -19.90 -2.28 7.16
C PRO A 117 -19.48 -1.25 6.12
N GLN A 118 -18.65 -1.65 5.15
CA GLN A 118 -18.19 -0.77 4.06
C GLN A 118 -19.34 -0.43 3.11
N THR A 119 -20.16 -1.40 2.75
CA THR A 119 -21.34 -1.14 1.89
C THR A 119 -22.41 -0.31 2.58
N ASP A 120 -22.55 -0.43 3.91
CA ASP A 120 -23.49 0.38 4.68
C ASP A 120 -23.03 1.84 4.75
N ALA A 121 -21.73 2.07 4.99
CA ALA A 121 -21.14 3.41 4.93
C ALA A 121 -21.35 4.07 3.56
N LEU A 122 -21.10 3.34 2.47
CA LEU A 122 -21.34 3.82 1.10
C LEU A 122 -22.82 4.17 0.86
N ARG A 123 -23.75 3.34 1.33
CA ARG A 123 -25.20 3.58 1.19
C ARG A 123 -25.69 4.80 1.96
N ASN A 124 -25.09 5.11 3.10
CA ASN A 124 -25.41 6.32 3.89
C ASN A 124 -24.96 7.61 3.20
N GLY A 125 -24.20 7.50 2.11
CA GLY A 125 -23.66 8.62 1.35
C GLY A 125 -22.39 9.17 2.00
N ILE A 126 -21.36 9.30 1.18
CA ILE A 126 -20.06 9.85 1.57
C ILE A 126 -19.59 10.86 0.52
N ASP A 127 -18.73 11.76 0.95
CA ASP A 127 -18.17 12.83 0.13
C ASP A 127 -16.72 12.48 -0.29
N ILE A 128 -15.96 11.82 0.61
CA ILE A 128 -14.58 11.36 0.38
C ILE A 128 -14.48 9.84 0.56
N LEU A 129 -13.87 9.14 -0.38
CA LEU A 129 -13.61 7.71 -0.31
C LEU A 129 -12.11 7.43 -0.32
N THR A 130 -11.59 6.78 0.73
CA THR A 130 -10.25 6.22 0.74
C THR A 130 -10.32 4.72 0.43
N ALA A 131 -9.49 4.22 -0.48
CA ALA A 131 -9.61 2.84 -0.92
C ALA A 131 -8.28 2.16 -1.25
N THR A 132 -8.26 0.82 -1.09
CA THR A 132 -7.26 -0.05 -1.75
C THR A 132 -7.80 -0.53 -3.11
N PRO A 133 -6.96 -0.66 -4.16
CA PRO A 133 -7.41 -0.94 -5.54
C PRO A 133 -8.32 -2.16 -5.68
N GLY A 134 -7.93 -3.31 -5.12
CA GLY A 134 -8.70 -4.55 -5.26
C GLY A 134 -10.11 -4.46 -4.69
N ARG A 135 -10.28 -3.90 -3.48
CA ARG A 135 -11.62 -3.75 -2.86
C ARG A 135 -12.46 -2.70 -3.58
N LEU A 136 -11.84 -1.63 -4.08
CA LEU A 136 -12.56 -0.63 -4.87
C LEU A 136 -13.16 -1.26 -6.13
N LEU A 137 -12.36 -2.00 -6.91
CA LEU A 137 -12.81 -2.66 -8.12
C LEU A 137 -13.93 -3.68 -7.86
N ASP A 138 -13.80 -4.47 -6.80
CA ASP A 138 -14.81 -5.44 -6.37
C ASP A 138 -16.16 -4.75 -6.08
N LEU A 139 -16.16 -3.67 -5.27
CA LEU A 139 -17.38 -2.94 -4.95
C LEU A 139 -17.95 -2.14 -6.14
N MET A 140 -17.11 -1.72 -7.09
CA MET A 140 -17.55 -1.14 -8.35
C MET A 140 -18.25 -2.19 -9.23
N GLN A 141 -17.68 -3.38 -9.36
CA GLN A 141 -18.25 -4.48 -10.14
C GLN A 141 -19.62 -4.92 -9.59
N GLN A 142 -19.76 -4.92 -8.26
CA GLN A 142 -21.02 -5.22 -7.58
C GLN A 142 -22.03 -4.05 -7.61
N GLY A 143 -21.66 -2.87 -8.13
CA GLY A 143 -22.55 -1.70 -8.23
C GLY A 143 -22.72 -0.89 -6.94
N PHE A 144 -21.90 -1.11 -5.90
CA PHE A 144 -21.92 -0.33 -4.66
C PHE A 144 -21.20 1.02 -4.76
N VAL A 145 -20.24 1.14 -5.69
CA VAL A 145 -19.43 2.35 -5.87
C VAL A 145 -19.57 2.86 -7.30
N ASN A 146 -19.80 4.17 -7.44
CA ASN A 146 -19.84 4.86 -8.72
C ASN A 146 -18.89 6.07 -8.68
N LEU A 147 -17.95 6.12 -9.64
CA LEU A 147 -16.90 7.14 -9.70
C LEU A 147 -17.24 8.34 -10.59
N LYS A 148 -18.41 8.38 -11.23
CA LYS A 148 -18.80 9.47 -12.14
C LYS A 148 -18.87 10.85 -11.48
N GLY A 149 -18.96 10.91 -10.14
CA GLY A 149 -19.03 12.15 -9.37
C GLY A 149 -17.67 12.68 -8.89
N ILE A 150 -16.57 11.98 -9.18
CA ILE A 150 -15.24 12.33 -8.69
C ILE A 150 -14.74 13.62 -9.36
N GLU A 151 -14.38 14.59 -8.53
CA GLU A 151 -13.78 15.87 -8.92
C GLU A 151 -12.31 15.96 -8.45
N PHE A 152 -11.95 15.15 -7.44
CA PHE A 152 -10.60 15.06 -6.88
C PHE A 152 -10.12 13.62 -6.85
N PHE A 153 -8.97 13.35 -7.45
CA PHE A 153 -8.33 12.04 -7.40
C PHE A 153 -6.93 12.13 -6.81
N VAL A 154 -6.63 11.31 -5.83
CA VAL A 154 -5.30 11.20 -5.24
C VAL A 154 -4.80 9.78 -5.42
N LEU A 155 -3.59 9.64 -5.96
CA LEU A 155 -2.84 8.39 -5.98
C LEU A 155 -1.65 8.51 -5.04
N ASP A 156 -1.67 7.81 -3.91
CA ASP A 156 -0.59 7.84 -2.92
C ASP A 156 0.26 6.56 -2.93
N GLU A 157 1.55 6.72 -2.69
CA GLU A 157 2.58 5.67 -2.74
C GLU A 157 2.52 4.82 -4.03
N ALA A 158 2.51 5.49 -5.18
CA ALA A 158 2.36 4.85 -6.49
C ALA A 158 3.49 3.85 -6.80
N ASP A 159 4.73 4.15 -6.43
CA ASP A 159 5.85 3.21 -6.52
C ASP A 159 5.62 1.92 -5.74
N ARG A 160 5.02 2.00 -4.55
CA ARG A 160 4.64 0.79 -3.79
C ARG A 160 3.52 0.01 -4.45
N MET A 161 2.58 0.67 -5.12
CA MET A 161 1.56 -0.04 -5.91
C MET A 161 2.19 -0.83 -7.04
N LEU A 162 3.29 -0.33 -7.65
CA LEU A 162 4.06 -1.06 -8.64
C LEU A 162 4.76 -2.28 -8.02
N ASP A 163 5.47 -2.12 -6.91
CA ASP A 163 6.14 -3.22 -6.19
C ASP A 163 5.17 -4.36 -5.84
N MET A 164 3.90 -4.02 -5.54
CA MET A 164 2.84 -4.96 -5.17
C MET A 164 2.08 -5.54 -6.38
N GLY A 165 2.40 -5.12 -7.60
CA GLY A 165 1.72 -5.57 -8.82
C GLY A 165 0.31 -5.00 -9.01
N PHE A 166 -0.06 -3.95 -8.28
CA PHE A 166 -1.39 -3.32 -8.38
C PHE A 166 -1.53 -2.37 -9.57
N ILE A 167 -0.47 -2.15 -10.36
CA ILE A 167 -0.48 -1.21 -11.49
C ILE A 167 -1.64 -1.46 -12.47
N HIS A 168 -1.97 -2.72 -12.74
CA HIS A 168 -3.08 -3.08 -13.62
C HIS A 168 -4.43 -2.69 -13.03
N ASP A 169 -4.63 -2.90 -11.73
CA ASP A 169 -5.88 -2.56 -11.05
C ASP A 169 -6.04 -1.05 -10.92
N VAL A 170 -4.95 -0.32 -10.65
CA VAL A 170 -4.92 1.14 -10.67
C VAL A 170 -5.34 1.68 -12.03
N ARG A 171 -4.81 1.13 -13.13
CA ARG A 171 -5.21 1.52 -14.49
C ARG A 171 -6.70 1.28 -14.77
N LYS A 172 -7.28 0.18 -14.27
CA LYS A 172 -8.73 -0.08 -14.39
C LYS A 172 -9.55 0.97 -13.64
N VAL A 173 -9.12 1.37 -12.44
CA VAL A 173 -9.78 2.44 -11.67
C VAL A 173 -9.72 3.76 -12.44
N ILE A 174 -8.54 4.16 -12.93
CA ILE A 174 -8.34 5.41 -13.68
C ILE A 174 -9.25 5.47 -14.90
N ALA A 175 -9.42 4.36 -15.63
CA ALA A 175 -10.29 4.29 -16.80
C ALA A 175 -11.78 4.56 -16.49
N GLN A 176 -12.19 4.48 -15.22
CA GLN A 176 -13.56 4.74 -14.77
C GLN A 176 -13.72 6.15 -14.16
N LEU A 177 -12.62 6.91 -14.02
CA LEU A 177 -12.66 8.27 -13.51
C LEU A 177 -13.13 9.27 -14.57
N PRO A 178 -13.82 10.35 -14.19
CA PRO A 178 -14.12 11.46 -15.09
C PRO A 178 -12.84 12.06 -15.69
N THR A 179 -12.89 12.48 -16.95
CA THR A 179 -11.76 13.12 -17.64
C THR A 179 -11.41 14.47 -17.02
N LYS A 180 -12.42 15.29 -16.73
CA LYS A 180 -12.27 16.57 -16.03
C LYS A 180 -12.30 16.34 -14.51
N ARG A 181 -11.15 16.41 -13.88
CA ARG A 181 -10.93 16.32 -12.43
C ARG A 181 -9.58 16.94 -12.08
N GLN A 182 -9.37 17.32 -10.83
CA GLN A 182 -8.03 17.59 -10.31
C GLN A 182 -7.39 16.27 -9.85
N SER A 183 -6.16 16.02 -10.24
CA SER A 183 -5.41 14.81 -9.89
C SER A 183 -4.11 15.14 -9.15
N LEU A 184 -3.88 14.44 -8.04
CA LEU A 184 -2.66 14.54 -7.24
C LEU A 184 -1.95 13.18 -7.22
N PHE A 185 -0.67 13.16 -7.50
CA PHE A 185 0.14 11.96 -7.60
C PHE A 185 1.30 12.05 -6.64
N PHE A 186 1.40 11.11 -5.70
CA PHE A 186 2.46 11.06 -4.71
C PHE A 186 3.26 9.76 -4.81
N SER A 187 4.58 9.89 -4.86
CA SER A 187 5.52 8.77 -4.91
C SER A 187 6.80 9.11 -4.16
N ALA A 188 7.51 8.12 -3.64
CA ALA A 188 8.86 8.33 -3.09
C ALA A 188 9.93 8.19 -4.17
N THR A 189 9.66 7.40 -5.21
CA THR A 189 10.56 7.14 -6.34
C THR A 189 9.83 7.30 -7.67
N MET A 190 10.59 7.55 -8.74
CA MET A 190 10.03 7.78 -10.09
C MET A 190 10.69 6.86 -11.14
N PRO A 191 10.57 5.53 -11.03
CA PRO A 191 11.00 4.64 -12.11
C PRO A 191 10.18 4.88 -13.39
N PRO A 192 10.67 4.47 -14.58
CA PRO A 192 10.02 4.78 -15.85
C PRO A 192 8.53 4.38 -15.94
N GLU A 193 8.14 3.30 -15.27
CA GLU A 193 6.73 2.87 -15.23
C GLU A 193 5.82 3.79 -14.40
N ILE A 194 6.35 4.35 -13.31
CA ILE A 194 5.65 5.33 -12.47
C ILE A 194 5.55 6.68 -13.19
N VAL A 195 6.59 7.10 -13.91
CA VAL A 195 6.53 8.28 -14.78
C VAL A 195 5.41 8.12 -15.82
N LYS A 196 5.41 6.98 -16.54
CA LYS A 196 4.34 6.67 -17.51
C LYS A 196 2.94 6.63 -16.88
N LEU A 197 2.82 6.19 -15.63
CA LEU A 197 1.54 6.21 -14.93
C LEU A 197 1.11 7.65 -14.61
N ALA A 198 2.02 8.46 -14.07
CA ALA A 198 1.76 9.87 -13.76
C ALA A 198 1.30 10.64 -15.00
N ASP A 199 1.96 10.45 -16.14
CA ASP A 199 1.62 11.10 -17.42
C ASP A 199 0.20 10.72 -17.94
N THR A 200 -0.35 9.59 -17.50
CA THR A 200 -1.74 9.20 -17.85
C THR A 200 -2.80 9.76 -16.90
N ILE A 201 -2.38 10.23 -15.72
CA ILE A 201 -3.27 10.69 -14.66
C ILE A 201 -3.35 12.23 -14.63
N LEU A 202 -2.21 12.88 -14.81
CA LEU A 202 -2.00 14.30 -14.57
C LEU A 202 -2.06 15.12 -15.87
N THR A 203 -2.55 16.35 -15.78
CA THR A 203 -2.57 17.34 -16.86
C THR A 203 -1.84 18.61 -16.44
N ASP A 204 -0.74 18.95 -17.12
CA ASP A 204 0.14 20.10 -16.78
C ASP A 204 0.43 20.22 -15.26
N PRO A 205 0.97 19.17 -14.62
CA PRO A 205 1.11 19.14 -13.17
C PRO A 205 2.23 20.06 -12.68
N VAL A 206 2.00 20.70 -11.54
CA VAL A 206 3.09 21.29 -10.76
C VAL A 206 3.91 20.16 -10.16
N LYS A 207 5.22 20.18 -10.39
CA LYS A 207 6.15 19.21 -9.82
C LYS A 207 6.73 19.78 -8.53
N VAL A 208 6.48 19.10 -7.43
CA VAL A 208 7.05 19.42 -6.13
C VAL A 208 7.94 18.27 -5.72
N GLU A 209 9.24 18.52 -5.64
CA GLU A 209 10.22 17.54 -5.20
C GLU A 209 10.87 18.03 -3.91
N VAL A 210 10.62 17.30 -2.83
CA VAL A 210 11.24 17.57 -1.54
C VAL A 210 12.31 16.52 -1.30
N THR A 211 13.54 16.90 -1.62
CA THR A 211 14.72 16.17 -1.16
C THR A 211 14.90 16.46 0.34
N PRO A 212 15.05 15.43 1.19
CA PRO A 212 15.46 15.65 2.56
C PRO A 212 16.76 16.46 2.60
N ALA A 213 16.91 17.39 3.57
CA ALA A 213 18.17 18.11 3.78
C ALA A 213 19.37 17.17 4.08
N SER A 214 19.06 15.95 4.53
CA SER A 214 19.99 14.85 4.81
C SER A 214 19.29 13.54 4.49
N SER A 215 19.97 12.59 3.85
CA SER A 215 19.35 11.29 3.56
C SER A 215 18.98 10.57 4.86
N THR A 216 18.00 9.66 4.83
CA THR A 216 17.69 8.80 5.98
C THR A 216 18.93 8.04 6.48
N ALA A 217 19.84 7.69 5.57
CA ALA A 217 21.10 7.08 5.96
C ALA A 217 21.93 8.04 6.81
N ASP A 218 21.93 9.34 6.54
CA ASP A 218 22.72 10.33 7.27
C ASP A 218 22.19 10.62 8.68
N THR A 219 20.86 10.62 8.86
CA THR A 219 20.22 10.93 10.16
C THR A 219 20.14 9.74 11.12
N VAL A 220 20.23 8.52 10.59
CA VAL A 220 20.12 7.29 11.38
C VAL A 220 21.52 6.73 11.68
N THR A 221 21.80 6.56 12.97
CA THR A 221 22.99 5.87 13.46
C THR A 221 22.86 4.38 13.12
N GLN A 222 23.82 3.84 12.37
CA GLN A 222 23.75 2.48 11.85
C GLN A 222 24.89 1.63 12.41
N SER A 223 24.59 0.37 12.72
CA SER A 223 25.59 -0.64 13.09
C SER A 223 25.22 -2.00 12.53
N VAL A 224 26.22 -2.81 12.21
CA VAL A 224 26.04 -4.20 11.78
C VAL A 224 26.76 -5.16 12.72
N TYR A 225 26.08 -6.22 13.13
CA TYR A 225 26.62 -7.34 13.90
C TYR A 225 26.84 -8.51 12.95
N MET A 226 28.08 -9.00 12.87
CA MET A 226 28.41 -10.22 12.14
C MET A 226 28.09 -11.42 13.05
N VAL A 227 27.07 -12.19 12.70
CA VAL A 227 26.49 -13.22 13.57
C VAL A 227 26.01 -14.41 12.76
N GLU A 228 26.22 -15.62 13.26
CA GLU A 228 25.71 -16.83 12.63
C GLU A 228 24.20 -16.97 12.79
N ARG A 229 23.58 -17.70 11.86
CA ARG A 229 22.12 -17.81 11.76
C ARG A 229 21.46 -18.28 13.05
N ASP A 230 22.08 -19.24 13.73
CA ASP A 230 21.52 -19.86 14.93
C ASP A 230 21.58 -18.92 16.16
N ASP A 231 22.56 -18.01 16.18
CA ASP A 231 22.79 -17.08 17.29
C ASP A 231 22.01 -15.77 17.17
N LYS A 232 21.48 -15.43 15.99
CA LYS A 232 20.72 -14.18 15.77
C LYS A 232 19.61 -13.94 16.80
N ARG A 233 18.87 -14.99 17.19
CA ARG A 233 17.78 -14.87 18.19
C ARG A 233 18.31 -14.55 19.58
N SER A 234 19.41 -15.19 19.97
CA SER A 234 20.08 -14.96 21.24
C SER A 234 20.69 -13.56 21.30
N LEU A 235 21.32 -13.12 20.20
CA LEU A 235 21.81 -11.75 20.06
C LEU A 235 20.69 -10.72 20.15
N LEU A 236 19.54 -10.95 19.49
CA LEU A 236 18.38 -10.06 19.61
C LEU A 236 17.91 -9.93 21.06
N LEU A 237 17.77 -11.05 21.76
CA LEU A 237 17.36 -11.05 23.16
C LEU A 237 18.38 -10.30 24.04
N HIS A 238 19.67 -10.52 23.81
CA HIS A 238 20.74 -9.83 24.52
C HIS A 238 20.70 -8.31 24.31
N LEU A 239 20.55 -7.84 23.07
CA LEU A 239 20.43 -6.40 22.80
C LEU A 239 19.19 -5.79 23.48
N LEU A 240 18.07 -6.54 23.51
CA LEU A 240 16.84 -6.11 24.18
C LEU A 240 16.95 -6.09 25.72
N GLN A 241 18.07 -6.52 26.31
CA GLN A 241 18.34 -6.29 27.74
C GLN A 241 18.73 -4.84 28.03
N ASP A 242 19.20 -4.08 27.03
CA ASP A 242 19.48 -2.65 27.19
C ASP A 242 18.16 -1.88 27.41
N PRO A 243 17.96 -1.21 28.55
CA PRO A 243 16.77 -0.44 28.83
C PRO A 243 16.59 0.75 27.87
N LYS A 244 17.63 1.21 27.17
CA LYS A 244 17.53 2.26 26.15
C LYS A 244 16.69 1.85 24.94
N ILE A 245 16.51 0.54 24.72
CA ILE A 245 15.61 0.03 23.68
C ILE A 245 14.19 -0.08 24.26
N GLU A 246 13.53 1.08 24.37
CA GLU A 246 12.16 1.15 24.90
C GLU A 246 11.15 0.44 23.99
N SER A 247 11.30 0.60 22.67
CA SER A 247 10.52 -0.11 21.66
C SER A 247 11.37 -0.39 20.42
N ALA A 248 11.10 -1.52 19.75
CA ALA A 248 11.84 -1.90 18.55
C ALA A 248 10.95 -2.49 17.46
N LEU A 249 11.13 -2.02 16.23
CA LEU A 249 10.60 -2.67 15.03
C LEU A 249 11.66 -3.60 14.45
N VAL A 250 11.38 -4.90 14.48
CA VAL A 250 12.29 -5.95 14.03
C VAL A 250 11.86 -6.46 12.66
N PHE A 251 12.73 -6.38 11.67
CA PHE A 251 12.46 -6.86 10.31
C PHE A 251 12.96 -8.28 10.09
N SER A 252 12.03 -9.17 9.74
CA SER A 252 12.29 -10.55 9.30
C SER A 252 11.92 -10.70 7.83
N ARG A 253 12.67 -11.50 7.08
CA ARG A 253 12.45 -11.71 5.64
C ARG A 253 11.19 -12.53 5.38
N THR A 254 10.90 -13.48 6.27
CA THR A 254 9.77 -14.40 6.10
C THR A 254 8.74 -14.30 7.22
N LYS A 255 7.49 -14.63 6.88
CA LYS A 255 6.37 -14.70 7.84
C LYS A 255 6.61 -15.73 8.95
N HIS A 256 7.14 -16.90 8.59
CA HIS A 256 7.46 -17.95 9.56
C HIS A 256 8.66 -17.56 10.44
N GLY A 257 9.64 -16.84 9.88
CA GLY A 257 10.72 -16.24 10.67
C GLY A 257 10.18 -15.23 11.69
N ALA A 258 9.26 -14.37 11.27
CA ALA A 258 8.66 -13.36 12.16
C ALA A 258 7.93 -14.01 13.34
N ASP A 259 7.12 -15.04 13.07
CA ASP A 259 6.44 -15.81 14.13
C ASP A 259 7.45 -16.48 15.08
N LYS A 260 8.48 -17.15 14.55
CA LYS A 260 9.51 -17.81 15.38
C LYS A 260 10.28 -16.85 16.27
N VAL A 261 10.61 -15.67 15.76
CA VAL A 261 11.28 -14.62 16.55
C VAL A 261 10.36 -14.12 17.66
N ALA A 262 9.10 -13.83 17.34
CA ALA A 262 8.13 -13.38 18.34
C ALA A 262 7.85 -14.42 19.42
N GLU A 263 7.68 -15.69 19.04
CA GLU A 263 7.52 -16.81 19.99
C GLU A 263 8.75 -16.96 20.90
N PHE A 264 9.95 -16.87 20.33
CA PHE A 264 11.19 -16.96 21.09
C PHE A 264 11.29 -15.82 22.12
N LEU A 265 11.05 -14.58 21.73
CA LEU A 265 11.12 -13.42 22.62
C LEU A 265 10.07 -13.48 23.74
N ASN A 266 8.83 -13.87 23.43
CA ASN A 266 7.78 -14.03 24.45
C ASN A 266 8.13 -15.11 25.48
N LYS A 267 8.73 -16.24 25.06
CA LYS A 267 9.21 -17.29 25.98
C LYS A 267 10.27 -16.79 26.95
N HIS A 268 11.01 -15.74 26.60
CA HIS A 268 12.04 -15.12 27.43
C HIS A 268 11.56 -13.82 28.09
N GLY A 269 10.24 -13.61 28.19
CA GLY A 269 9.66 -12.50 28.94
C GLY A 269 9.61 -11.16 28.20
N VAL A 270 9.95 -11.10 26.92
CA VAL A 270 9.86 -9.87 26.12
C VAL A 270 8.53 -9.85 25.36
N LYS A 271 7.61 -8.95 25.75
CA LYS A 271 6.31 -8.77 25.10
C LYS A 271 6.48 -8.43 23.62
N THR A 272 6.12 -9.37 22.75
CA THR A 272 6.40 -9.29 21.31
C THR A 272 5.20 -9.74 20.48
N GLU A 273 4.92 -9.06 19.38
CA GLU A 273 3.93 -9.52 18.38
C GLU A 273 4.54 -9.58 16.98
N ALA A 274 3.99 -10.45 16.13
CA ALA A 274 4.40 -10.56 14.73
C ALA A 274 3.30 -10.02 13.79
N ILE A 275 3.71 -9.24 12.78
CA ILE A 275 2.85 -8.70 11.74
C ILE A 275 3.34 -9.10 10.34
N HIS A 276 2.49 -9.81 9.60
CA HIS A 276 2.80 -10.29 8.24
C HIS A 276 1.52 -10.57 7.44
N GLY A 277 1.64 -10.77 6.13
CA GLY A 277 0.49 -10.97 5.23
C GLY A 277 -0.44 -12.15 5.57
N ASN A 278 0.07 -13.18 6.25
CA ASN A 278 -0.75 -14.32 6.70
C ASN A 278 -1.55 -14.07 8.00
N LYS A 279 -1.35 -12.96 8.72
CA LYS A 279 -2.18 -12.63 9.89
C LYS A 279 -3.53 -12.11 9.41
N ALA A 280 -4.59 -12.43 10.15
CA ALA A 280 -5.90 -11.83 9.93
C ALA A 280 -5.84 -10.31 10.09
N GLN A 281 -6.66 -9.56 9.35
CA GLN A 281 -6.58 -8.08 9.36
C GLN A 281 -6.79 -7.49 10.76
N ASN A 282 -7.77 -7.99 11.50
CA ASN A 282 -8.03 -7.53 12.88
C ASN A 282 -6.83 -7.82 13.80
N ALA A 283 -6.13 -8.95 13.60
CA ALA A 283 -4.93 -9.26 14.36
C ALA A 283 -3.77 -8.31 14.02
N ARG A 284 -3.64 -7.92 12.75
CA ARG A 284 -2.66 -6.91 12.32
C ARG A 284 -2.95 -5.55 12.94
N GLN A 285 -4.20 -5.08 12.89
CA GLN A 285 -4.62 -3.83 13.51
C GLN A 285 -4.38 -3.82 15.02
N ARG A 286 -4.72 -4.92 15.70
CA ARG A 286 -4.46 -5.07 17.14
C ARG A 286 -2.97 -5.02 17.46
N ALA A 287 -2.13 -5.74 16.71
CA ALA A 287 -0.68 -5.72 16.91
C ALA A 287 -0.09 -4.31 16.70
N LEU A 288 -0.63 -3.55 15.74
CA LEU A 288 -0.25 -2.15 15.52
C LEU A 288 -0.68 -1.25 16.68
N SER A 289 -1.93 -1.35 17.13
CA SER A 289 -2.43 -0.56 18.27
C SER A 289 -1.62 -0.86 19.52
N ASN A 290 -1.45 -2.14 19.86
CA ASN A 290 -0.66 -2.55 21.02
C ASN A 290 0.78 -2.05 20.96
N PHE A 291 1.37 -1.98 19.77
CA PHE A 291 2.72 -1.46 19.60
C PHE A 291 2.77 0.07 19.74
N LYS A 292 1.80 0.80 19.18
CA LYS A 292 1.65 2.25 19.35
C LYS A 292 1.43 2.64 20.81
N ASP A 293 0.61 1.88 21.53
CA ASP A 293 0.25 2.14 22.92
C ASP A 293 1.30 1.56 23.91
N HIS A 294 2.48 1.16 23.42
CA HIS A 294 3.57 0.55 24.20
C HIS A 294 3.19 -0.71 25.01
N THR A 295 2.04 -1.33 24.71
CA THR A 295 1.61 -2.61 25.30
C THR A 295 2.51 -3.75 24.85
N THR A 296 2.92 -3.70 23.58
CA THR A 296 3.90 -4.60 22.97
C THR A 296 5.22 -3.84 22.82
N ARG A 297 6.32 -4.41 23.34
CA ARG A 297 7.65 -3.78 23.30
C ARG A 297 8.32 -3.95 21.94
N VAL A 298 8.11 -5.11 21.32
CA VAL A 298 8.76 -5.48 20.05
C VAL A 298 7.71 -5.88 19.02
N LEU A 299 7.76 -5.26 17.85
CA LEU A 299 6.94 -5.65 16.70
C LEU A 299 7.85 -6.30 15.65
N VAL A 300 7.61 -7.58 15.34
CA VAL A 300 8.37 -8.31 14.31
C VAL A 300 7.58 -8.29 13.01
N ALA A 301 8.13 -7.68 11.97
CA ALA A 301 7.43 -7.43 10.71
C ALA A 301 8.17 -7.98 9.49
N THR A 302 7.41 -8.35 8.45
CA THR A 302 7.97 -8.50 7.10
C THR A 302 7.87 -7.18 6.33
N ASP A 303 8.71 -6.99 5.31
CA ASP A 303 8.71 -5.75 4.50
C ASP A 303 7.33 -5.38 3.95
N ILE A 304 6.53 -6.37 3.55
CA ILE A 304 5.20 -6.14 2.99
C ILE A 304 4.23 -5.67 4.07
N ALA A 305 4.31 -6.22 5.28
CA ALA A 305 3.41 -5.86 6.37
C ALA A 305 3.83 -4.59 7.11
N ALA A 306 5.12 -4.23 7.03
CA ALA A 306 5.65 -3.00 7.58
C ALA A 306 5.45 -1.76 6.68
N ARG A 307 5.21 -1.97 5.38
CA ARG A 307 4.83 -0.89 4.45
C ARG A 307 3.50 -0.29 4.87
N GLY A 308 3.43 1.04 4.90
CA GLY A 308 2.24 1.75 5.36
C GLY A 308 1.99 1.69 6.87
N ILE A 309 2.92 1.15 7.68
CA ILE A 309 2.84 1.38 9.12
C ILE A 309 3.38 2.78 9.43
N ASP A 310 2.50 3.64 9.94
CA ASP A 310 2.83 4.90 10.57
C ASP A 310 2.84 4.70 12.08
N ILE A 311 4.04 4.41 12.59
CA ILE A 311 4.34 4.48 14.02
C ILE A 311 5.16 5.75 14.19
N ASP A 312 4.80 6.54 15.20
CA ASP A 312 5.58 7.71 15.61
C ASP A 312 7.06 7.35 15.78
N SER A 313 7.95 8.29 15.51
CA SER A 313 9.39 8.05 15.31
C SER A 313 9.96 7.03 16.31
N LEU A 314 10.17 5.80 15.86
CA LEU A 314 10.73 4.74 16.69
C LEU A 314 12.15 5.09 17.10
N THR A 315 12.57 4.68 18.29
CA THR A 315 13.96 4.85 18.71
C THR A 315 14.87 3.83 18.01
N HIS A 316 14.38 2.59 17.83
CA HIS A 316 15.17 1.49 17.28
C HIS A 316 14.47 0.74 16.14
N VAL A 317 15.23 0.51 15.07
CA VAL A 317 14.91 -0.45 14.00
C VAL A 317 15.97 -1.54 14.00
N ILE A 318 15.56 -2.80 13.96
CA ILE A 318 16.48 -3.94 13.94
C ILE A 318 16.22 -4.77 12.68
N ASN A 319 17.20 -4.86 11.78
CA ASN A 319 17.19 -5.80 10.68
C ASN A 319 17.68 -7.16 11.17
N PHE A 320 16.76 -8.04 11.58
CA PHE A 320 17.09 -9.39 12.02
C PHE A 320 17.66 -10.24 10.87
N GLU A 321 17.18 -9.97 9.65
CA GLU A 321 17.75 -10.47 8.40
C GLU A 321 17.91 -9.29 7.44
N LEU A 322 19.04 -9.20 6.74
CA LEU A 322 19.25 -8.14 5.75
C LEU A 322 18.29 -8.29 4.57
N PRO A 323 17.78 -7.19 4.00
CA PRO A 323 17.03 -7.24 2.76
C PRO A 323 17.97 -7.55 1.59
N ASN A 324 17.50 -8.34 0.64
CA ASN A 324 18.21 -8.63 -0.60
C ASN A 324 18.12 -7.50 -1.64
N ILE A 325 17.26 -6.50 -1.40
CA ILE A 325 17.09 -5.30 -2.22
C ILE A 325 17.58 -4.10 -1.40
N PRO A 326 18.65 -3.41 -1.82
CA PRO A 326 19.23 -2.28 -1.08
C PRO A 326 18.25 -1.16 -0.73
N GLU A 327 17.34 -0.82 -1.64
CA GLU A 327 16.33 0.24 -1.43
C GLU A 327 15.39 -0.13 -0.28
N SER A 328 15.13 -1.42 -0.07
CA SER A 328 14.33 -1.87 1.08
C SER A 328 15.04 -1.59 2.39
N TYR A 329 16.38 -1.63 2.46
CA TYR A 329 17.13 -1.26 3.66
C TYR A 329 16.86 0.19 4.07
N VAL A 330 16.94 1.12 3.12
CA VAL A 330 16.67 2.55 3.34
C VAL A 330 15.23 2.75 3.85
N HIS A 331 14.26 2.03 3.28
CA HIS A 331 12.86 2.07 3.73
C HIS A 331 12.64 1.52 5.14
N ARG A 332 13.42 0.51 5.56
CA ARG A 332 13.36 -0.05 6.91
C ARG A 332 13.93 0.92 7.93
N ILE A 333 15.13 1.44 7.69
CA ILE A 333 15.77 2.37 8.63
C ILE A 333 15.03 3.72 8.69
N GLY A 334 14.30 4.11 7.64
CA GLY A 334 13.40 5.27 7.65
C GLY A 334 12.14 5.13 8.50
N ARG A 335 12.00 4.02 9.24
CA ARG A 335 11.00 3.89 10.32
C ARG A 335 11.47 4.51 11.63
N THR A 336 12.75 4.86 11.73
CA THR A 336 13.33 5.65 12.82
C THR A 336 13.89 6.97 12.29
N GLY A 337 14.22 7.91 13.18
CA GLY A 337 14.86 9.17 12.83
C GLY A 337 14.00 10.14 12.01
N ARG A 338 12.68 10.17 12.27
CA ARG A 338 11.75 11.10 11.60
C ARG A 338 11.73 12.46 12.31
N ALA A 339 11.31 13.51 11.58
CA ALA A 339 11.11 14.87 12.11
C ALA A 339 12.33 15.48 12.87
N GLY A 340 13.55 15.15 12.46
CA GLY A 340 14.78 15.68 13.06
C GLY A 340 15.28 14.93 14.30
N ALA A 341 14.57 13.88 14.76
CA ALA A 341 15.07 12.99 15.80
C ALA A 341 16.21 12.10 15.28
N SER A 342 17.18 11.76 16.12
CA SER A 342 18.17 10.73 15.81
C SER A 342 17.57 9.34 16.00
N GLY A 343 17.78 8.46 15.04
CA GLY A 343 17.34 7.06 15.09
C GLY A 343 18.50 6.08 15.19
N ILE A 344 18.25 4.87 15.72
CA ILE A 344 19.24 3.79 15.74
C ILE A 344 18.75 2.63 14.86
N ALA A 345 19.58 2.21 13.91
CA ALA A 345 19.36 1.04 13.07
C ALA A 345 20.44 -0.01 13.29
N ILE A 346 20.04 -1.14 13.88
CA ILE A 346 20.91 -2.30 14.11
C ILE A 346 20.63 -3.33 13.03
N SER A 347 21.67 -3.95 12.47
CA SER A 347 21.51 -4.99 11.46
C SER A 347 22.30 -6.22 11.82
N PHE A 348 21.73 -7.41 11.60
CA PHE A 348 22.45 -8.67 11.71
C PHE A 348 22.83 -9.14 10.32
N CYS A 349 24.07 -9.57 10.16
CA CYS A 349 24.58 -10.09 8.90
C CYS A 349 25.19 -11.47 9.14
N GLU A 350 24.56 -12.50 8.56
CA GLU A 350 25.17 -13.82 8.47
C GLU A 350 26.06 -13.92 7.22
N THR A 351 26.82 -15.01 7.11
CA THR A 351 27.78 -15.23 6.01
C THR A 351 27.12 -15.12 4.63
N ASP A 352 25.93 -15.69 4.45
CA ASP A 352 25.19 -15.66 3.17
C ASP A 352 24.62 -14.28 2.80
N GLU A 353 24.52 -13.37 3.78
CA GLU A 353 23.95 -12.02 3.60
C GLU A 353 25.01 -10.96 3.27
N ARG A 354 26.31 -11.31 3.31
CA ARG A 354 27.42 -10.37 3.08
C ARG A 354 27.37 -9.69 1.72
N ALA A 355 26.93 -10.40 0.68
CA ALA A 355 26.75 -9.83 -0.65
C ALA A 355 25.71 -8.69 -0.65
N TRP A 356 24.60 -8.87 0.09
CA TRP A 356 23.57 -7.84 0.22
C TRP A 356 24.05 -6.65 1.06
N LEU A 357 24.86 -6.89 2.09
CA LEU A 357 25.49 -5.81 2.84
C LEU A 357 26.38 -4.92 1.94
N VAL A 358 27.12 -5.52 1.00
CA VAL A 358 27.91 -4.77 0.01
C VAL A 358 27.03 -3.90 -0.87
N ASP A 359 25.95 -4.46 -1.41
CA ASP A 359 25.02 -3.72 -2.26
C ASP A 359 24.32 -2.58 -1.50
N ILE A 360 23.95 -2.81 -0.24
CA ILE A 360 23.39 -1.79 0.67
C ILE A 360 24.41 -0.66 0.88
N GLN A 361 25.64 -0.98 1.27
CA GLN A 361 26.71 0.01 1.51
C GLN A 361 27.01 0.84 0.26
N LYS A 362 26.92 0.22 -0.92
CA LYS A 362 27.06 0.91 -2.21
C LYS A 362 25.92 1.89 -2.45
N LEU A 363 24.67 1.50 -2.18
CA LEU A 363 23.51 2.38 -2.33
C LEU A 363 23.59 3.59 -1.38
N ILE A 364 23.94 3.36 -0.11
CA ILE A 364 24.03 4.44 0.89
C ILE A 364 25.34 5.25 0.79
N GLY A 365 26.27 4.85 -0.08
CA GLY A 365 27.53 5.56 -0.31
C GLY A 365 28.55 5.50 0.84
N ARG A 366 28.35 4.65 1.85
CA ARG A 366 29.24 4.53 3.02
C ARG A 366 29.25 3.12 3.61
N LYS A 367 30.31 2.78 4.34
CA LYS A 367 30.37 1.52 5.10
C LYS A 367 29.54 1.63 6.38
N VAL A 368 28.84 0.55 6.74
CA VAL A 368 28.14 0.44 8.02
C VAL A 368 29.14 -0.02 9.09
N PRO A 369 29.30 0.69 10.21
CA PRO A 369 30.19 0.28 11.30
C PRO A 369 29.87 -1.12 11.83
N VAL A 370 30.89 -1.97 11.96
CA VAL A 370 30.75 -3.31 12.55
C VAL A 370 30.80 -3.19 14.07
N ALA A 371 29.77 -3.68 14.75
CA ALA A 371 29.72 -3.74 16.21
C ALA A 371 30.41 -5.02 16.70
N THR A 372 31.38 -4.85 17.60
CA THR A 372 32.21 -5.93 18.16
C THR A 372 31.96 -6.17 19.65
N ASP A 373 31.04 -5.43 20.27
CA ASP A 373 30.74 -5.58 21.70
C ASP A 373 29.50 -6.46 21.88
N ASN A 374 29.66 -7.78 21.76
CA ASN A 374 28.62 -8.78 22.01
C ASN A 374 29.22 -10.20 22.13
N PRO A 375 28.52 -11.12 22.82
CA PRO A 375 28.98 -12.49 23.03
C PRO A 375 28.72 -13.45 21.86
N TYR A 376 28.12 -13.00 20.74
CA TYR A 376 27.67 -13.83 19.61
C TYR A 376 28.41 -13.52 18.31
N GLN A 377 29.70 -13.17 18.39
CA GLN A 377 30.49 -12.83 17.22
C GLN A 377 30.78 -14.05 16.36
N SER A 378 30.64 -13.90 15.04
CA SER A 378 31.17 -14.88 14.08
C SER A 378 32.68 -14.70 13.94
N ASP A 379 33.45 -15.79 14.11
CA ASP A 379 34.91 -15.82 13.96
C ASP A 379 35.38 -15.50 12.53
N ASN A 380 34.48 -15.51 11.54
CA ASN A 380 34.79 -15.29 10.14
C ASN A 380 34.84 -13.81 9.74
N ASN A 381 35.49 -12.94 10.50
CA ASN A 381 35.56 -11.50 10.23
C ASN A 381 36.48 -11.11 9.04
N GLU A 382 36.78 -12.07 8.16
CA GLU A 382 37.57 -11.88 6.93
C GLU A 382 36.98 -10.77 6.04
N PRO A 383 37.84 -9.97 5.38
CA PRO A 383 37.41 -8.87 4.52
C PRO A 383 36.45 -9.37 3.43
N ILE A 384 35.34 -8.66 3.29
CA ILE A 384 34.24 -9.01 2.38
C ILE A 384 34.71 -8.82 0.92
N GLU A 385 35.43 -9.79 0.37
CA GLU A 385 35.59 -9.96 -1.06
C GLU A 385 34.37 -10.68 -1.63
N ARG A 386 33.95 -10.26 -2.83
CA ARG A 386 32.67 -10.62 -3.47
C ARG A 386 32.41 -12.13 -3.49
N ALA A 387 31.67 -12.64 -2.50
CA ALA A 387 30.98 -13.91 -2.63
C ALA A 387 29.83 -13.73 -3.63
N LYS A 388 29.89 -14.44 -4.77
CA LYS A 388 28.83 -14.45 -5.78
C LYS A 388 27.54 -14.99 -5.15
N ALA A 389 26.48 -14.18 -5.13
CA ALA A 389 25.17 -14.60 -4.63
C ALA A 389 24.71 -15.92 -5.29
N PRO A 390 24.19 -16.90 -4.53
CA PRO A 390 23.65 -18.12 -5.11
C PRO A 390 22.39 -17.78 -5.91
N LYS A 391 22.40 -18.10 -7.21
CA LYS A 391 21.20 -18.06 -8.06
C LYS A 391 20.22 -19.11 -7.55
N MET A 392 19.03 -18.71 -7.10
CA MET A 392 17.90 -19.63 -6.96
C MET A 392 17.62 -20.27 -8.33
N VAL A 393 17.95 -21.54 -8.47
CA VAL A 393 17.63 -22.34 -9.65
C VAL A 393 16.12 -22.61 -9.64
N GLN A 394 15.38 -21.80 -10.39
CA GLN A 394 14.03 -22.16 -10.83
C GLN A 394 14.17 -23.38 -11.76
N LYS A 395 13.75 -24.55 -11.29
CA LYS A 395 13.58 -25.75 -12.13
C LYS A 395 12.47 -25.48 -13.15
N GLN A 396 12.82 -24.95 -14.31
CA GLN A 396 12.01 -25.07 -15.53
C GLN A 396 12.51 -26.27 -16.32
N GLY A 397 11.59 -27.22 -16.55
CA GLY A 397 11.84 -28.44 -17.31
C GLY A 397 12.31 -28.13 -18.72
N ARG A 398 13.43 -28.72 -19.11
CA ARG A 398 13.91 -28.77 -20.50
C ARG A 398 13.45 -30.08 -21.13
N GLY A 399 12.52 -29.99 -22.07
CA GLY A 399 12.38 -31.01 -23.12
C GLY A 399 13.51 -30.84 -24.16
N PRO A 400 13.99 -31.91 -24.83
CA PRO A 400 14.98 -31.78 -25.87
C PRO A 400 14.38 -31.86 -27.29
N ARG A 401 14.68 -30.85 -28.09
CA ARG A 401 14.87 -30.88 -29.56
C ARG A 401 16.29 -30.31 -29.78
N GLU A 402 17.13 -30.72 -30.73
CA GLU A 402 16.95 -31.34 -32.04
C GLU A 402 18.36 -31.79 -32.52
N GLY A 403 18.44 -32.71 -33.48
CA GLY A 403 19.69 -33.02 -34.20
C GLY A 403 19.43 -33.92 -35.42
N ARG A 404 19.71 -33.41 -36.62
CA ARG A 404 19.42 -33.93 -37.96
C ARG A 404 20.52 -34.86 -38.53
N GLU A 405 20.17 -35.46 -39.69
CA GLU A 405 21.00 -36.14 -40.73
C GLU A 405 21.28 -37.64 -40.47
N GLY A 406 21.18 -38.59 -41.40
CA GLY A 406 20.89 -38.58 -42.83
C GLY A 406 21.38 -39.93 -43.43
N GLY A 407 20.45 -40.75 -43.93
CA GLY A 407 20.57 -41.88 -44.87
C GLY A 407 21.82 -42.80 -44.93
N SER A 408 21.60 -44.12 -44.82
CA SER A 408 21.77 -45.12 -45.92
C SER A 408 22.14 -46.54 -45.43
N ARG A 409 21.46 -47.53 -46.04
CA ARG A 409 21.84 -48.95 -46.28
C ARG A 409 21.50 -50.02 -45.23
N GLU A 410 20.56 -50.87 -45.67
CA GLU A 410 20.24 -52.26 -45.30
C GLU A 410 21.47 -53.21 -45.37
N PRO A 411 21.46 -54.40 -44.71
CA PRO A 411 20.70 -55.53 -45.26
C PRO A 411 19.99 -56.49 -44.27
N ARG A 412 19.01 -57.17 -44.90
CA ARG A 412 18.15 -58.34 -44.61
C ARG A 412 18.67 -59.55 -43.78
N ARG A 413 17.70 -60.17 -43.08
CA ARG A 413 17.32 -61.63 -42.95
C ARG A 413 18.33 -62.58 -42.26
N ASP A 414 17.98 -63.64 -41.52
CA ASP A 414 16.78 -64.46 -41.26
C ASP A 414 16.98 -65.18 -39.90
N ASN A 415 15.93 -65.44 -39.11
CA ASN A 415 15.44 -66.81 -38.85
C ASN A 415 14.30 -66.85 -37.80
N GLN A 416 13.30 -67.66 -38.13
CA GLN A 416 12.04 -67.96 -37.44
C GLN A 416 12.20 -69.23 -36.52
N PRO A 417 11.15 -69.81 -35.90
CA PRO A 417 10.47 -69.40 -34.65
C PRO A 417 10.38 -70.56 -33.61
N ARG A 418 9.78 -70.34 -32.42
CA ARG A 418 9.10 -71.43 -31.68
C ARG A 418 8.03 -70.93 -30.70
N GLN A 419 7.02 -71.79 -30.52
CA GLN A 419 5.65 -71.58 -30.06
C GLN A 419 5.42 -71.36 -28.55
N GLU A 420 4.34 -70.60 -28.32
CA GLU A 420 3.25 -70.73 -27.34
C GLU A 420 3.51 -71.02 -25.85
N SER A 421 3.07 -70.08 -25.01
CA SER A 421 2.05 -70.31 -23.97
C SER A 421 1.45 -68.97 -23.48
N ARG A 422 0.12 -68.88 -23.48
CA ARG A 422 -0.77 -67.78 -23.00
C ARG A 422 -1.15 -68.01 -21.51
N PRO A 423 -1.97 -67.18 -20.82
CA PRO A 423 -2.45 -65.81 -21.12
C PRO A 423 -2.45 -64.84 -19.89
N ALA A 424 -2.79 -63.56 -20.13
CA ALA A 424 -3.79 -62.73 -19.39
C ALA A 424 -3.37 -61.25 -19.24
N GLN A 425 -4.26 -60.33 -19.63
CA GLN A 425 -4.18 -58.88 -19.41
C GLN A 425 -5.12 -58.44 -18.27
N PRO A 426 -4.86 -57.30 -17.62
CA PRO A 426 -5.93 -56.46 -17.08
C PRO A 426 -6.01 -55.09 -17.76
N ARG A 427 -7.25 -54.59 -17.83
CA ARG A 427 -7.70 -53.34 -18.46
C ARG A 427 -8.27 -52.39 -17.38
N ALA A 428 -8.20 -51.10 -17.67
CA ALA A 428 -8.63 -49.96 -16.86
C ALA A 428 -10.14 -49.88 -16.54
N GLU A 429 -10.49 -49.16 -15.48
CA GLU A 429 -11.87 -48.83 -15.07
C GLU A 429 -12.09 -47.34 -14.76
N GLN A 430 -13.24 -46.86 -15.25
CA GLN A 430 -14.13 -45.80 -14.75
C GLN A 430 -15.47 -45.96 -15.52
N PRO A 431 -16.59 -45.32 -15.12
CA PRO A 431 -17.32 -45.38 -13.85
C PRO A 431 -18.83 -45.70 -14.09
N ARG A 432 -19.65 -45.90 -13.04
CA ARG A 432 -21.12 -45.91 -13.17
C ARG A 432 -21.88 -45.34 -11.96
N SER A 433 -23.04 -44.81 -12.30
CA SER A 433 -24.05 -44.00 -11.59
C SER A 433 -25.18 -44.82 -10.95
N GLN A 434 -25.80 -44.32 -9.86
CA GLN A 434 -27.25 -43.98 -9.71
C GLN A 434 -27.78 -44.01 -8.24
N GLU A 435 -28.60 -42.98 -7.93
CA GLU A 435 -29.71 -42.81 -6.95
C GLU A 435 -29.60 -43.19 -5.44
N PRO A 436 -30.29 -42.40 -4.58
CA PRO A 436 -30.89 -42.96 -3.36
C PRO A 436 -32.39 -42.64 -3.17
N ARG A 437 -33.14 -43.64 -2.68
CA ARG A 437 -34.49 -43.57 -2.11
C ARG A 437 -34.46 -43.42 -0.58
N THR A 438 -35.53 -42.83 -0.07
CA THR A 438 -35.99 -42.61 1.32
C THR A 438 -36.08 -43.86 2.21
N GLU A 439 -35.68 -43.76 3.48
CA GLU A 439 -36.50 -44.15 4.65
C GLU A 439 -35.93 -43.67 6.00
N GLN A 440 -36.84 -43.63 6.98
CA GLN A 440 -36.80 -42.98 8.29
C GLN A 440 -35.77 -43.54 9.28
N SER A 441 -35.21 -42.68 10.14
CA SER A 441 -34.95 -42.96 11.57
C SER A 441 -34.54 -41.70 12.35
N ARG A 442 -35.21 -41.47 13.48
CA ARG A 442 -35.03 -40.37 14.45
C ARG A 442 -33.63 -40.36 15.08
N PRO A 443 -33.17 -39.19 15.56
CA PRO A 443 -32.58 -39.15 16.90
C PRO A 443 -33.19 -38.07 17.80
N GLN A 444 -33.45 -38.47 19.05
CA GLN A 444 -33.88 -37.63 20.16
C GLN A 444 -32.73 -36.76 20.68
N SER A 445 -32.99 -35.47 20.90
CA SER A 445 -32.16 -34.59 21.72
C SER A 445 -32.58 -34.69 23.19
N PRO A 446 -31.66 -34.74 24.16
CA PRO A 446 -32.02 -34.61 25.57
C PRO A 446 -32.15 -33.13 25.95
N ARG A 447 -33.23 -32.79 26.66
CA ARG A 447 -33.42 -31.52 27.37
C ARG A 447 -33.21 -31.70 28.88
N PRO A 448 -32.93 -30.61 29.61
CA PRO A 448 -32.43 -30.62 30.98
C PRO A 448 -33.56 -30.62 32.04
N SER A 449 -33.22 -31.06 33.25
CA SER A 449 -33.94 -30.84 34.52
C SER A 449 -32.92 -30.31 35.53
N GLY A 450 -33.18 -29.36 36.44
CA GLY A 450 -34.40 -28.62 36.80
C GLY A 450 -34.14 -27.68 37.99
N GLY A 451 -35.20 -26.95 38.41
CA GLY A 451 -35.32 -26.17 39.66
C GLY A 451 -34.72 -24.75 39.63
N ASN A 452 -35.34 -23.67 40.15
CA ASN A 452 -36.49 -23.48 41.02
C ASN A 452 -36.87 -21.97 41.04
N GLY A 453 -38.12 -21.60 41.33
CA GLY A 453 -38.45 -20.27 41.90
C GLY A 453 -39.36 -19.31 41.10
N ARG A 454 -40.66 -19.38 41.37
CA ARG A 454 -41.70 -18.33 41.19
C ARG A 454 -41.71 -17.38 42.42
N PRO A 455 -42.58 -16.34 42.56
CA PRO A 455 -43.40 -15.59 41.57
C PRO A 455 -43.39 -14.04 41.81
N ASN A 456 -44.05 -13.23 40.95
CA ASN A 456 -45.38 -12.64 41.20
C ASN A 456 -45.66 -11.27 40.50
N GLY A 457 -46.91 -11.08 40.08
CA GLY A 457 -47.58 -9.81 39.71
C GLY A 457 -47.27 -9.26 38.31
N GLY A 458 -48.20 -8.83 37.45
CA GLY A 458 -49.65 -8.66 37.49
C GLY A 458 -50.03 -7.94 36.18
N ARG A 459 -51.04 -8.46 35.47
CA ARG A 459 -51.79 -7.80 34.37
C ARG A 459 -52.95 -7.00 34.99
N PRO A 460 -53.83 -6.27 34.24
CA PRO A 460 -53.96 -6.07 32.79
C PRO A 460 -54.09 -4.54 32.45
N ASP A 461 -54.29 -4.03 31.22
CA ASP A 461 -55.47 -4.23 30.38
C ASP A 461 -55.42 -3.53 29.00
N ASN A 462 -56.35 -3.98 28.15
CA ASN A 462 -57.05 -3.28 27.06
C ASN A 462 -56.62 -3.40 25.58
N ARG A 463 -57.33 -4.31 24.90
CA ARG A 463 -58.18 -4.14 23.70
C ARG A 463 -57.70 -3.27 22.51
N GLY A 464 -57.72 -3.91 21.34
CA GLY A 464 -58.58 -3.47 20.24
C GLY A 464 -57.95 -3.33 18.86
N GLY A 465 -58.49 -4.07 17.87
CA GLY A 465 -58.57 -3.62 16.47
C GLY A 465 -57.75 -4.39 15.43
N GLN A 466 -58.42 -5.28 14.70
CA GLN A 466 -57.96 -5.94 13.47
C GLN A 466 -58.77 -5.40 12.25
N PRO A 467 -58.50 -5.79 10.98
CA PRO A 467 -58.19 -4.87 9.89
C PRO A 467 -59.24 -4.84 8.76
N ARG A 468 -59.06 -4.01 7.72
CA ARG A 468 -59.79 -4.14 6.45
C ARG A 468 -58.93 -3.86 5.20
N ASN A 469 -59.06 -4.80 4.26
CA ASN A 469 -58.78 -4.76 2.82
C ASN A 469 -59.47 -3.58 2.11
N ASN A 470 -58.90 -3.12 0.99
CA ASN A 470 -59.64 -3.15 -0.29
C ASN A 470 -58.72 -3.10 -1.53
N ASP A 471 -59.17 -3.82 -2.55
CA ASP A 471 -58.64 -3.99 -3.91
C ASP A 471 -58.89 -2.79 -4.85
N ARG A 472 -58.09 -2.71 -5.93
CA ARG A 472 -58.47 -2.67 -7.38
C ARG A 472 -57.42 -1.89 -8.21
N ARG A 473 -56.71 -2.54 -9.16
CA ARG A 473 -56.91 -2.58 -10.64
C ARG A 473 -56.91 -1.18 -11.29
N SER A 474 -56.11 -0.86 -12.33
CA SER A 474 -56.10 -1.47 -13.67
C SER A 474 -55.08 -0.76 -14.61
N SER A 475 -54.53 -1.51 -15.58
CA SER A 475 -54.11 -1.15 -16.96
C SER A 475 -53.10 -0.01 -17.19
N GLY A 476 -52.11 -0.07 -18.08
CA GLY A 476 -51.83 -0.91 -19.25
C GLY A 476 -51.04 -0.04 -20.25
N GLY A 477 -50.14 -0.61 -21.07
CA GLY A 477 -49.46 0.15 -22.13
C GLY A 477 -48.09 -0.39 -22.53
N SER A 478 -48.09 -1.34 -23.44
CA SER A 478 -46.97 -1.83 -24.24
C SER A 478 -46.76 -0.97 -25.48
N SER A 479 -45.50 -0.73 -25.88
CA SER A 479 -45.12 -0.67 -27.31
C SER A 479 -43.62 -0.91 -27.50
N GLU A 480 -43.34 -1.91 -28.34
CA GLU A 480 -42.08 -2.18 -29.03
C GLU A 480 -41.69 -1.00 -29.95
N ASN A 481 -40.38 -0.76 -30.17
CA ASN A 481 -39.78 -1.03 -31.49
C ASN A 481 -38.30 -0.64 -31.60
N ALA A 482 -37.64 -1.47 -32.43
CA ALA A 482 -36.61 -1.17 -33.41
C ALA A 482 -35.16 -0.88 -32.94
N ALA A 483 -34.33 -1.85 -33.30
CA ALA A 483 -32.91 -1.74 -33.57
C ALA A 483 -32.60 -0.71 -34.66
N GLU A 484 -31.46 -0.04 -34.55
CA GLU A 484 -30.73 0.45 -35.70
C GLU A 484 -29.22 0.36 -35.47
N ASP A 485 -28.58 -0.30 -36.45
CA ASP A 485 -27.16 -0.42 -36.69
C ASP A 485 -26.49 0.96 -36.85
N ALA A 486 -25.36 1.18 -36.19
CA ALA A 486 -24.38 2.18 -36.64
C ALA A 486 -22.96 1.66 -36.42
N ARG A 487 -22.45 0.97 -37.44
CA ARG A 487 -21.02 0.79 -37.70
C ARG A 487 -20.34 2.15 -37.81
N TRP A 488 -19.32 2.41 -37.00
CA TRP A 488 -18.31 3.42 -37.32
C TRP A 488 -16.94 2.74 -37.50
N LYS A 489 -16.40 2.90 -38.71
CA LYS A 489 -15.06 2.43 -39.14
C LYS A 489 -13.99 3.48 -38.81
N PRO A 490 -12.70 3.07 -38.73
CA PRO A 490 -11.64 3.85 -38.09
C PRO A 490 -11.16 5.02 -38.96
N TRP A 491 -10.77 6.12 -38.32
CA TRP A 491 -10.07 7.22 -38.98
C TRP A 491 -8.58 6.89 -39.10
N THR A 492 -8.12 6.84 -40.35
CA THR A 492 -6.71 6.73 -40.77
C THR A 492 -6.04 8.10 -40.76
N ALA A 493 -4.76 8.10 -40.43
CA ALA A 493 -3.85 9.24 -40.45
C ALA A 493 -3.71 9.90 -41.83
N SER A 494 -3.49 11.22 -41.83
CA SER A 494 -2.65 11.86 -42.85
C SER A 494 -1.77 12.93 -42.19
N LEU A 495 -0.46 12.72 -42.35
CA LEU A 495 0.59 13.72 -42.22
C LEU A 495 0.53 14.65 -43.44
N SER A 496 0.65 15.95 -43.23
CA SER A 496 1.24 16.85 -44.22
C SER A 496 2.14 17.87 -43.52
N THR A 497 3.31 18.00 -44.13
CA THR A 497 4.51 18.71 -43.67
C THR A 497 4.65 20.08 -44.35
N SER A 498 5.15 21.05 -43.57
CA SER A 498 6.04 22.15 -43.95
C SER A 498 5.45 23.35 -44.73
N PRO A 499 6.19 24.49 -44.83
CA PRO A 499 6.87 25.28 -43.78
C PRO A 499 6.56 26.80 -43.93
N ASP A 500 6.93 27.65 -42.96
CA ASP A 500 7.50 28.98 -43.30
C ASP A 500 8.12 29.73 -42.11
N ARG A 501 9.12 30.54 -42.45
CA ARG A 501 10.13 31.22 -41.61
C ARG A 501 10.03 32.74 -41.75
N PHE A 502 10.65 33.44 -40.78
CA PHE A 502 11.06 34.86 -40.72
C PHE A 502 9.91 35.87 -40.49
N ASP A 503 10.00 36.84 -39.58
CA ASP A 503 11.07 37.85 -39.53
C ASP A 503 11.33 38.52 -38.16
N LYS A 504 12.52 39.13 -38.03
CA LYS A 504 13.01 39.95 -36.89
C LYS A 504 12.47 41.40 -36.95
N PRO A 505 12.68 42.20 -35.88
CA PRO A 505 13.55 43.37 -36.08
C PRO A 505 14.52 43.70 -34.92
N ARG A 506 15.70 44.24 -35.31
CA ARG A 506 16.63 45.14 -34.58
C ARG A 506 16.28 46.58 -35.04
N ASP A 507 16.64 47.72 -34.45
CA ASP A 507 17.46 48.20 -33.33
C ASP A 507 17.07 49.68 -33.10
N SER A 508 17.37 50.26 -31.93
CA SER A 508 18.17 51.51 -31.74
C SER A 508 17.74 52.47 -30.61
N SER A 509 18.69 52.60 -29.65
CA SER A 509 19.19 53.81 -28.95
C SER A 509 18.27 54.69 -28.07
N SER A 510 18.61 54.86 -26.78
CA SER A 510 19.52 55.93 -26.28
C SER A 510 19.44 56.19 -24.75
N GLY A 511 20.60 56.51 -24.13
CA GLY A 511 20.78 57.15 -22.80
C GLY A 511 20.73 56.21 -21.59
N GLY A 512 21.70 56.09 -20.68
CA GLY A 512 22.78 56.98 -20.23
C GLY A 512 22.65 57.16 -18.71
N GLY A 513 23.61 56.71 -17.89
CA GLY A 513 23.58 56.96 -16.44
C GLY A 513 24.45 56.07 -15.57
N ASN A 514 25.58 56.62 -15.13
CA ASN A 514 26.69 56.05 -14.37
C ASN A 514 26.43 56.03 -12.84
N ASN A 515 26.84 55.00 -12.09
CA ASN A 515 27.75 55.10 -10.90
C ASN A 515 27.78 53.86 -9.97
N ASN A 516 28.97 53.24 -9.94
CA ASN A 516 29.89 53.03 -8.79
C ASN A 516 29.58 52.17 -7.54
N GLY A 517 30.56 51.30 -7.25
CA GLY A 517 30.95 50.79 -5.90
C GLY A 517 30.55 49.33 -5.64
N GLY A 518 31.40 48.29 -5.64
CA GLY A 518 32.82 48.22 -5.31
C GLY A 518 33.00 47.72 -3.86
N GLY A 519 33.06 46.40 -3.61
CA GLY A 519 33.12 45.87 -2.23
C GLY A 519 33.48 44.40 -2.05
N LYS A 520 34.73 44.06 -2.39
CA LYS A 520 35.63 43.03 -1.80
C LYS A 520 35.09 41.69 -1.24
N LYS A 521 35.59 40.63 -1.91
CA LYS A 521 36.08 39.34 -1.39
C LYS A 521 36.48 39.32 0.10
N ARG A 522 36.15 38.22 0.79
CA ARG A 522 37.11 37.44 1.62
C ARG A 522 36.63 36.00 1.84
N ARG A 523 37.58 35.07 1.67
CA ARG A 523 37.56 33.64 2.05
C ARG A 523 37.30 33.50 3.55
N TRP A 524 36.52 32.50 3.97
CA TRP A 524 36.98 31.19 4.46
C TRP A 524 35.86 30.17 4.22
#